data_AF-A0A227JKE7-F1
#
_entry.id   AF-A0A227JKE7-F1
#
_cell.length_a   1.000
_cell.length_b   1.000
_cell.length_c   1.000
_cell.angle_alpha   90.00
_cell.angle_beta   90.00
_cell.angle_gamma   90.00
#
_symmetry.space_group_name_H-M   'P 1'
#
loop_
_entity.id
_entity.type
_entity.pdbx_description
1 polymer ?
#
loop_
_entity_poly.entity_id
_entity_poly.type
_entity_poly.pdbx_seq_one_letter_code
_entity_poly.pdbx_strand_id
1 'polypeptide(L)'
;MQHPNQIFLLSEHRDTYETLLAEKNLPDLNITDKPQEAHIVLADPPLLSQRLDEFSQLEWVQSTYAGVNALITPEFRQDYTLTNVRGVFGPLIAEYVLGYCISHYRHFMHYHQQQQNKQWQPHLYTS
;
A
#
# COMPACT_ATOMS: atom_id res chain seq x y z
N MET A 1 9.21 -3.32 -34.01
CA MET A 1 8.11 -2.52 -33.48
C MET A 1 7.88 -3.05 -32.07
N GLN A 2 8.15 -2.26 -31.03
CA GLN A 2 7.87 -2.69 -29.66
C GLN A 2 6.34 -2.67 -29.48
N HIS A 3 5.77 -3.77 -29.04
CA HIS A 3 4.34 -3.82 -28.71
C HIS A 3 4.11 -3.01 -27.43
N PRO A 4 2.99 -2.29 -27.30
CA PRO A 4 2.69 -1.54 -26.08
C PRO A 4 2.50 -2.50 -24.91
N ASN A 5 3.13 -2.17 -23.78
CA ASN A 5 3.04 -2.95 -22.56
C ASN A 5 1.60 -2.96 -22.04
N GLN A 6 1.18 -4.10 -21.50
CA GLN A 6 -0.15 -4.26 -20.91
C GLN A 6 -0.02 -4.25 -19.39
N ILE A 7 -0.76 -3.36 -18.72
CA ILE A 7 -0.82 -3.27 -17.27
C ILE A 7 -2.18 -3.72 -16.75
N PHE A 8 -2.15 -4.57 -15.72
CA PHE A 8 -3.34 -4.96 -14.97
C PHE A 8 -3.33 -4.28 -13.59
N LEU A 9 -4.49 -3.75 -13.18
CA LEU A 9 -4.69 -3.08 -11.89
C LEU A 9 -5.45 -4.01 -10.94
N LEU A 10 -4.78 -4.48 -9.89
CA LEU A 10 -5.34 -5.37 -8.88
C LEU A 10 -5.17 -4.77 -7.47
N SER A 11 -5.93 -3.72 -7.19
CA SER A 11 -5.90 -3.00 -5.91
C SER A 11 -7.31 -2.58 -5.49
N GLU A 12 -7.55 -2.45 -4.19
CA GLU A 12 -8.78 -1.85 -3.64
C GLU A 12 -9.01 -0.43 -4.18
N HIS A 13 -7.95 0.27 -4.58
CA HIS A 13 -7.98 1.62 -5.12
C HIS A 13 -7.83 1.68 -6.65
N ARG A 14 -8.31 0.65 -7.36
CA ARG A 14 -8.20 0.53 -8.83
C ARG A 14 -8.58 1.81 -9.59
N ASP A 15 -9.76 2.37 -9.33
CA ASP A 15 -10.28 3.55 -10.03
C ASP A 15 -9.36 4.78 -9.89
N THR A 16 -8.70 4.89 -8.73
CA THR A 16 -7.74 5.96 -8.46
C THR A 16 -6.49 5.78 -9.33
N TYR A 17 -5.97 4.55 -9.41
CA TYR A 17 -4.80 4.27 -10.26
C TYR A 17 -5.10 4.41 -11.75
N GLU A 18 -6.30 4.00 -12.19
CA GLU A 18 -6.74 4.17 -13.57
C GLU A 18 -6.79 5.66 -13.95
N THR A 19 -7.37 6.49 -13.09
CA THR A 19 -7.41 7.94 -13.26
C THR A 19 -5.99 8.53 -13.34
N LEU A 20 -5.11 8.17 -12.39
CA LEU A 20 -3.74 8.67 -12.33
C LEU A 20 -2.92 8.24 -13.56
N LEU A 21 -3.10 7.01 -14.05
CA LEU A 21 -2.41 6.53 -15.25
C LEU A 21 -2.89 7.26 -16.50
N ALA A 22 -4.20 7.48 -16.64
CA ALA A 22 -4.77 8.26 -17.73
C ALA A 22 -4.22 9.69 -17.76
N GLU A 23 -4.08 10.34 -16.60
CA GLU A 23 -3.49 11.67 -16.48
C GLU A 23 -2.01 11.73 -16.90
N LYS A 24 -1.26 10.64 -16.77
CA LYS A 24 0.15 10.57 -17.18
C LYS A 24 0.35 10.36 -18.67
N ASN A 25 -0.69 9.95 -19.42
CA ASN A 25 -0.67 9.79 -20.88
C ASN A 25 0.57 9.03 -21.39
N LEU A 26 0.76 7.81 -20.89
CA LEU A 26 1.90 6.96 -21.23
C LEU A 26 1.66 6.27 -22.59
N PRO A 27 2.37 6.63 -23.67
CA PRO A 27 2.02 6.23 -25.04
C PRO A 27 2.18 4.72 -25.32
N ASP A 28 3.06 4.05 -24.58
CA ASP A 28 3.38 2.62 -24.77
C ASP A 28 2.82 1.73 -23.65
N LEU A 29 1.76 2.19 -22.96
CA LEU A 29 1.14 1.47 -21.86
C LEU A 29 -0.39 1.43 -22.01
N ASN A 30 -0.96 0.23 -22.09
CA ASN A 30 -2.41 0.02 -22.15
C ASN A 30 -2.88 -0.74 -20.91
N ILE A 31 -4.03 -0.33 -20.37
CA ILE A 31 -4.69 -1.06 -19.28
C ILE A 31 -5.43 -2.27 -19.88
N THR A 32 -5.26 -3.44 -19.27
CA THR A 32 -5.96 -4.68 -19.67
C THR A 32 -6.77 -5.27 -18.53
N ASP A 33 -7.90 -5.88 -18.88
CA ASP A 33 -8.75 -6.67 -17.97
C ASP A 33 -8.45 -8.16 -18.03
N LYS A 34 -7.49 -8.58 -18.85
CA LYS A 34 -7.13 -9.98 -19.04
C LYS A 34 -5.80 -10.27 -18.35
N PRO A 35 -5.79 -11.05 -17.26
CA PRO A 35 -4.55 -11.38 -16.54
C PRO A 35 -3.47 -12.00 -17.42
N GLN A 36 -3.85 -12.82 -18.41
CA GLN A 36 -2.92 -13.55 -19.27
C GLN A 36 -2.19 -12.65 -20.27
N GLU A 37 -2.71 -11.46 -20.56
CA GLU A 37 -2.09 -10.49 -21.48
C GLU A 37 -1.20 -9.48 -20.75
N ALA A 38 -1.24 -9.44 -19.41
CA ALA A 38 -0.57 -8.43 -18.61
C ALA A 38 0.92 -8.76 -18.42
N HIS A 39 1.76 -7.79 -18.81
CA HIS A 39 3.20 -7.82 -18.61
C HIS A 39 3.56 -7.15 -17.28
N ILE A 40 2.77 -6.14 -16.91
CA ILE A 40 2.93 -5.35 -15.69
C ILE A 40 1.69 -5.53 -14.83
N VAL A 41 1.88 -5.69 -13.52
CA VAL A 41 0.77 -5.71 -12.56
C VAL A 41 1.04 -4.71 -11.45
N LEU A 42 0.13 -3.76 -11.28
CA LEU A 42 0.08 -2.89 -10.10
C LEU A 42 -0.90 -3.52 -9.10
N ALA A 43 -0.40 -4.00 -7.97
CA ALA A 43 -1.24 -4.79 -7.07
C ALA A 43 -0.99 -4.62 -5.57
N ASP A 44 -2.06 -4.86 -4.82
CA ASP A 44 -1.99 -5.14 -3.39
C ASP A 44 -1.51 -6.60 -3.22
N PRO A 45 -0.40 -6.87 -2.50
CA PRO A 45 0.16 -8.21 -2.37
C PRO A 45 -0.83 -9.32 -1.93
N PRO A 46 -1.74 -9.10 -0.96
CA PRO A 46 -2.69 -10.13 -0.54
C PRO A 46 -3.72 -10.51 -1.62
N LEU A 47 -4.02 -9.60 -2.56
CA LEU A 47 -4.91 -9.88 -3.68
C LEU A 47 -4.19 -10.65 -4.78
N LEU A 48 -2.96 -10.23 -5.10
CA LEU A 48 -2.16 -10.88 -6.14
C LEU A 48 -1.73 -12.29 -5.74
N SER A 49 -1.40 -12.54 -4.47
CA SER A 49 -0.98 -13.87 -4.00
C SER A 49 -2.03 -14.97 -4.25
N GLN A 50 -3.31 -14.61 -4.40
CA GLN A 50 -4.40 -15.56 -4.67
C GLN A 50 -4.56 -15.89 -6.16
N ARG A 51 -3.94 -15.11 -7.05
CA ARG A 51 -4.20 -15.11 -8.50
C ARG A 51 -2.93 -15.06 -9.35
N LEU A 52 -1.75 -15.17 -8.73
CA LEU A 52 -0.46 -14.96 -9.38
C LEU A 52 -0.25 -15.86 -10.61
N ASP A 53 -0.78 -17.08 -10.57
CA ASP A 53 -0.68 -18.06 -11.66
C ASP A 53 -1.54 -17.70 -12.89
N GLU A 54 -2.50 -16.78 -12.78
CA GLU A 54 -3.30 -16.31 -13.92
C GLU A 54 -2.49 -15.44 -14.89
N PHE A 55 -1.36 -14.88 -14.44
CA PHE A 55 -0.56 -13.90 -15.17
C PHE A 55 0.60 -14.56 -15.94
N SER A 56 0.28 -15.28 -17.01
CA SER A 56 1.25 -16.07 -17.77
C SER A 56 2.35 -15.25 -18.49
N GLN A 57 2.10 -13.96 -18.77
CA GLN A 57 3.05 -13.04 -19.42
C GLN A 57 3.70 -12.06 -18.42
N LEU A 58 3.58 -12.31 -17.11
CA LEU A 58 4.08 -11.40 -16.07
C LEU A 58 5.59 -11.19 -16.14
N GLU A 59 6.01 -9.93 -16.23
CA GLU A 59 7.42 -9.51 -16.21
C GLU A 59 7.73 -8.61 -15.00
N TRP A 60 6.76 -7.81 -14.56
CA TRP A 60 6.95 -6.85 -13.47
C TRP A 60 5.70 -6.71 -12.59
N VAL A 61 5.89 -6.81 -11.28
CA VAL A 61 4.91 -6.43 -10.26
C VAL A 61 5.41 -5.19 -9.52
N GLN A 62 4.60 -4.12 -9.59
CA GLN A 62 4.71 -3.01 -8.66
C GLN A 62 3.70 -3.23 -7.53
N SER A 63 4.21 -3.49 -6.33
CA SER A 63 3.35 -3.52 -5.14
C SER A 63 2.91 -2.12 -4.76
N THR A 64 1.66 -1.98 -4.32
CA THR A 64 1.13 -0.77 -3.68
C THR A 64 1.53 -0.67 -2.20
N TYR A 65 2.08 -1.75 -1.62
CA TYR A 65 2.46 -1.83 -0.21
C TYR A 65 3.98 -1.68 -0.04
N ALA A 66 4.39 -1.35 1.18
CA ALA A 66 5.80 -1.42 1.58
C ALA A 66 6.24 -2.87 1.83
N GLY A 67 5.38 -3.68 2.45
CA GLY A 67 5.61 -5.09 2.72
C GLY A 67 5.10 -5.99 1.59
N VAL A 68 5.96 -6.88 1.11
CA VAL A 68 5.65 -7.81 0.00
C VAL A 68 5.72 -9.28 0.43
N ASN A 69 5.66 -9.55 1.73
CA ASN A 69 5.79 -10.90 2.31
C ASN A 69 4.84 -11.94 1.69
N ALA A 70 3.64 -11.51 1.28
CA ALA A 70 2.65 -12.36 0.63
C ALA A 70 3.07 -12.90 -0.75
N LEU A 71 4.10 -12.32 -1.39
CA LEU A 71 4.53 -12.66 -2.75
C LEU A 71 5.91 -13.32 -2.82
N ILE A 72 6.61 -13.45 -1.70
CA ILE A 72 7.98 -13.95 -1.63
C ILE A 72 8.08 -15.32 -0.95
N THR A 73 6.95 -16.01 -0.75
CA THR A 73 6.99 -17.37 -0.21
C THR A 73 7.53 -18.36 -1.27
N PRO A 74 8.21 -19.45 -0.87
CA PRO A 74 8.86 -20.36 -1.82
C PRO A 74 7.91 -21.06 -2.80
N GLU A 75 6.61 -21.13 -2.49
CA GLU A 75 5.61 -21.76 -3.34
C GLU A 75 5.23 -20.90 -4.55
N PHE A 76 5.51 -19.59 -4.51
CA PHE A 76 5.20 -18.69 -5.60
C PHE A 76 6.32 -18.64 -6.63
N ARG A 77 5.92 -18.43 -7.89
CA ARG A 77 6.85 -18.12 -8.97
C ARG A 77 7.68 -16.87 -8.66
N GLN A 78 8.91 -16.82 -9.16
CA GLN A 78 9.89 -15.73 -8.91
C GLN A 78 10.56 -15.25 -10.20
N ASP A 79 10.00 -15.62 -11.34
CA ASP A 79 10.46 -15.32 -12.69
C ASP A 79 10.01 -13.93 -13.19
N TYR A 80 9.82 -12.99 -12.27
CA TYR A 80 9.41 -11.61 -12.56
C TYR A 80 10.11 -10.63 -11.61
N THR A 81 10.16 -9.35 -12.01
CA THR A 81 10.68 -8.29 -11.16
C THR A 81 9.63 -7.87 -10.13
N LEU A 82 9.98 -7.81 -8.85
CA LEU A 82 9.08 -7.34 -7.78
C LEU A 82 9.63 -6.06 -7.15
N THR A 83 8.86 -4.97 -7.20
CA THR A 83 9.18 -3.71 -6.53
C THR A 83 8.11 -3.34 -5.50
N ASN A 84 8.53 -2.72 -4.40
CA ASN A 84 7.63 -2.23 -3.35
C ASN A 84 7.54 -0.69 -3.33
N VAL A 85 6.64 -0.14 -2.53
CA VAL A 85 6.62 1.30 -2.24
C VAL A 85 7.54 1.59 -1.06
N ARG A 86 8.45 2.56 -1.21
CA ARG A 86 9.36 2.98 -0.14
C ARG A 86 9.64 4.48 -0.21
N GLY A 87 10.04 5.07 0.91
CA GLY A 87 10.48 6.47 1.00
C GLY A 87 9.36 7.51 1.21
N VAL A 88 8.08 7.14 1.03
CA VAL A 88 6.95 8.09 1.15
C VAL A 88 6.28 8.08 2.54
N PHE A 89 6.58 7.10 3.39
CA PHE A 89 5.90 6.91 4.67
C PHE A 89 6.59 7.56 5.87
N GLY A 90 7.80 8.10 5.71
CA GLY A 90 8.63 8.60 6.82
C GLY A 90 7.92 9.64 7.70
N PRO A 91 7.45 10.77 7.12
CA PRO A 91 6.71 11.79 7.87
C PRO A 91 5.45 11.23 8.54
N LEU A 92 4.65 10.45 7.82
CA LEU A 92 3.40 9.87 8.34
C LEU A 92 3.64 8.92 9.54
N ILE A 93 4.68 8.09 9.46
CA ILE A 93 5.07 7.19 10.57
C ILE A 93 5.59 8.00 11.76
N ALA A 94 6.39 9.05 11.51
CA ALA A 94 6.89 9.91 12.58
C ALA A 94 5.75 10.61 13.32
N GLU A 95 4.77 11.16 12.59
CA GLU A 95 3.57 11.77 13.15
C GLU A 95 2.76 10.77 13.98
N TYR A 96 2.56 9.56 13.45
CA TYR A 96 1.85 8.49 14.16
C TYR A 96 2.55 8.13 15.49
N VAL A 97 3.86 7.87 15.44
CA VAL A 97 4.65 7.47 16.62
C VAL A 97 4.67 8.59 17.66
N LEU A 98 4.99 9.83 17.25
CA LEU A 98 5.03 10.96 18.17
C LEU A 98 3.66 11.25 18.78
N GLY A 99 2.60 11.24 17.97
CA GLY A 99 1.23 11.43 18.43
C GLY A 99 0.81 10.37 19.45
N TYR A 100 1.15 9.10 19.20
CA TYR A 100 0.85 8.01 20.13
C TYR A 100 1.67 8.12 21.42
N CYS A 101 2.97 8.41 21.34
CA CYS A 101 3.82 8.63 22.51
C CYS A 101 3.27 9.77 23.37
N ILE A 102 2.93 10.92 22.78
CA ILE A 102 2.36 12.06 23.51
C ILE A 102 1.03 11.64 24.15
N SER A 103 0.13 11.01 23.40
CA SER A 103 -1.17 10.55 23.90
C SER A 103 -1.03 9.61 25.11
N HIS A 104 -0.07 8.67 25.03
CA HIS A 104 0.22 7.73 26.10
C HIS A 104 0.81 8.43 27.34
N TYR A 105 1.92 9.17 27.18
CA TYR A 105 2.63 9.79 28.30
C TYR A 105 1.92 11.00 28.90
N ARG A 106 1.00 11.63 28.14
CA ARG A 106 0.15 12.73 28.62
C ARG A 106 -1.28 12.28 28.95
N HIS A 107 -1.51 10.97 29.00
CA HIS A 107 -2.77 10.35 29.43
C HIS A 107 -4.02 10.93 28.74
N PHE A 108 -3.96 11.20 27.43
CA PHE A 108 -5.07 11.85 26.70
C PHE A 108 -6.39 11.09 26.86
N MET A 109 -6.35 9.75 26.78
CA MET A 109 -7.54 8.92 26.98
C MET A 109 -8.14 9.07 28.38
N HIS A 110 -7.30 9.24 29.40
CA HIS A 110 -7.75 9.43 30.77
C HIS A 110 -8.42 10.79 30.95
N TYR A 111 -7.81 11.88 30.45
CA TYR A 111 -8.43 13.20 30.51
C TYR A 111 -9.71 13.28 29.69
N HIS A 112 -9.77 12.59 28.55
CA HIS A 112 -11.01 12.47 27.78
C HIS A 112 -12.13 11.85 28.63
N GLN A 113 -11.84 10.79 29.38
CA GLN A 113 -12.81 10.19 30.31
C GLN A 113 -13.19 11.13 31.47
N GLN A 114 -12.22 11.81 32.08
CA GLN A 114 -12.50 12.81 33.12
C GLN A 114 -13.39 13.94 32.60
N GLN A 115 -13.12 14.44 31.39
CA GLN A 115 -13.89 15.49 30.73
C GLN A 115 -15.34 15.06 30.50
N GLN A 116 -15.55 13.83 30.00
CA GLN A 116 -16.89 13.26 29.84
C GLN A 116 -17.66 13.19 31.17
N ASN A 117 -16.94 12.90 32.27
CA ASN A 117 -17.49 12.86 33.63
C ASN A 117 -17.55 14.24 34.31
N LYS A 118 -17.18 15.32 33.61
CA LYS A 118 -17.10 16.69 34.16
C LYS A 118 -16.20 16.81 35.40
N GLN A 119 -15.17 15.97 35.46
CA GLN A 119 -14.23 15.92 36.56
C GLN A 119 -12.98 16.74 36.24
N TRP A 120 -12.65 17.70 37.10
CA TRP A 120 -11.44 18.50 36.99
C TRP A 120 -10.37 17.96 37.96
N GLN A 121 -9.48 17.09 37.46
CA GLN A 121 -8.42 16.51 38.27
C GLN A 121 -7.09 16.38 37.49
N PRO A 122 -6.07 17.19 37.82
CA PRO A 122 -4.76 17.08 37.17
C PRO A 122 -3.99 15.83 37.63
N HIS A 123 -3.10 15.35 36.75
CA HIS A 123 -2.11 14.33 37.04
C HIS A 123 -0.72 14.96 37.00
N LEU A 124 0.12 14.58 37.95
CA LEU A 124 1.49 15.07 38.02
C LEU A 124 2.37 14.25 37.07
N TYR A 125 3.23 14.95 36.33
CA TYR A 125 4.23 14.35 35.47
C TYR A 125 5.59 14.53 36.10
N THR A 126 6.33 13.44 36.25
CA THR A 126 7.74 13.50 36.60
C THR A 126 8.56 13.73 35.33
N SER A 127 9.51 14.67 35.38
CA SER A 127 10.48 14.92 34.30
C SER A 127 11.73 14.09 34.50
#